data_AF-A0AAW3F549-F1
#
_entry.id   AF-A0AAW3F549-F1
#
_cell.length_a   1.000
_cell.length_b   1.000
_cell.length_c   1.000
_cell.angle_alpha   90.00
_cell.angle_beta   90.00
_cell.angle_gamma   90.00
#
_symmetry.space_group_name_H-M   'P 1'
#
loop_
_entity.id
_entity.type
_entity.pdbx_description
1 polymer ?
#
loop_
_entity_poly.entity_id
_entity_poly.type
_entity_poly.pdbx_seq_one_letter_code
_entity_poly.pdbx_strand_id
1 'polypeptide(L)'
;MSVIEGFERKALFNITRAVALVCVTVFLIGIAGGIFFGISVWQERVDTRVSANEIVEPLKQAEQPAADQDEAPKDAQQPAEPGAQKSPLAGFKIPFSLQKYLEGDNARIIRKHLDEIPAADRQPYLDELGAVVSAAEAAKIEVFPAINAFMETKRERYKDVAVQAAQKMETLKIVAGATASGLLLVALFSLVLVLLAIERNTRPMRQAGARARVETAGEMSQA
;
A
#
# COMPACT_ATOMS: atom_id res chain seq x y z
N MET A 1 14.88 61.98 1.89
CA MET A 1 14.31 60.68 1.45
C MET A 1 15.23 59.57 1.95
N SER A 2 15.06 59.03 3.18
CA SER A 2 16.14 58.15 3.70
C SER A 2 15.82 57.14 4.79
N VAL A 3 14.71 57.25 5.52
CA VAL A 3 14.45 56.31 6.65
C VAL A 3 13.52 55.18 6.23
N ILE A 4 12.54 55.49 5.38
CA ILE A 4 11.53 54.54 4.90
C ILE A 4 12.16 53.50 3.96
N GLU A 5 12.98 53.88 2.98
CA GLU A 5 13.66 52.93 2.07
C GLU A 5 14.67 52.00 2.79
N GLY A 6 15.32 52.52 3.85
CA GLY A 6 16.23 51.74 4.69
C GLY A 6 15.48 50.74 5.58
N PHE A 7 14.31 51.13 6.08
CA PHE A 7 13.44 50.27 6.88
C PHE A 7 12.77 49.21 5.99
N GLU A 8 12.28 49.58 4.81
CA GLU A 8 11.67 48.67 3.84
C GLU A 8 12.65 47.58 3.42
N ARG A 9 13.86 47.94 2.99
CA ARG A 9 14.85 46.96 2.51
C ARG A 9 15.45 46.10 3.62
N LYS A 10 15.51 46.58 4.86
CA LYS A 10 16.13 45.82 5.97
C LYS A 10 15.10 44.99 6.75
N ALA A 11 13.88 45.51 6.92
CA ALA A 11 12.78 44.80 7.56
C ALA A 11 12.17 43.75 6.62
N LEU A 12 11.83 44.09 5.36
CA LEU A 12 11.27 43.10 4.42
C LEU A 12 12.23 41.93 4.19
N PHE A 13 13.54 42.19 4.19
CA PHE A 13 14.56 41.16 3.97
C PHE A 13 14.73 40.23 5.18
N ASN A 14 14.67 40.77 6.40
CA ASN A 14 14.67 39.94 7.60
C ASN A 14 13.36 39.16 7.75
N ILE A 15 12.22 39.76 7.38
CA ILE A 15 10.92 39.08 7.39
C ILE A 15 10.90 37.95 6.36
N THR A 16 11.31 38.19 5.12
CA THR A 16 11.39 37.12 4.10
C THR A 16 12.34 36.00 4.49
N ARG A 17 13.47 36.30 5.13
CA ARG A 17 14.36 35.27 5.67
C ARG A 17 13.74 34.47 6.82
N ALA A 18 13.06 35.14 7.75
CA ALA A 18 12.38 34.49 8.86
C ALA A 18 11.22 33.60 8.37
N VAL A 19 10.41 34.11 7.45
CA VAL A 19 9.32 33.37 6.80
C VAL A 19 9.86 32.16 6.04
N ALA A 20 10.91 32.33 5.23
CA ALA A 20 11.54 31.23 4.51
C ALA A 20 12.07 30.15 5.47
N LEU A 21 12.73 30.54 6.56
CA LEU A 21 13.22 29.61 7.58
C LEU A 21 12.07 28.86 8.24
N VAL A 22 11.02 29.56 8.68
CA VAL A 22 9.83 28.93 9.27
C VAL A 22 9.17 27.96 8.29
N CYS A 23 8.97 28.35 7.03
CA CYS A 23 8.41 27.48 5.99
C CYS A 23 9.25 26.22 5.78
N VAL A 24 10.58 26.34 5.69
CA VAL A 24 11.48 25.19 5.55
C VAL A 24 11.41 24.27 6.77
N THR A 25 11.40 24.81 7.99
CA THR A 25 11.35 24.00 9.22
C THR A 25 10.02 23.25 9.33
N VAL A 26 8.89 23.91 9.08
CA VAL A 26 7.57 23.28 9.08
C VAL A 26 7.50 22.19 8.01
N PHE A 27 8.08 22.45 6.83
CA PHE A 27 8.11 21.46 5.77
C PHE A 27 8.95 20.23 6.13
N LEU A 28 10.14 20.40 6.71
CA LEU A 28 10.97 19.29 7.18
C LEU A 28 10.27 18.45 8.25
N ILE A 29 9.57 19.09 9.19
CA ILE A 29 8.75 18.37 10.19
C ILE A 29 7.63 17.59 9.49
N GLY A 30 6.98 18.18 8.49
CA GLY A 30 5.96 17.52 7.67
C GLY A 30 6.50 16.28 6.95
N ILE A 31 7.69 16.36 6.35
CA ILE A 31 8.34 15.21 5.70
C ILE A 31 8.64 14.12 6.74
N ALA A 32 9.23 14.47 7.88
CA ALA A 32 9.57 13.52 8.93
C ALA A 32 8.31 12.79 9.45
N GLY A 33 7.22 13.53 9.70
CA GLY A 33 5.93 12.96 10.07
C GLY A 33 5.34 12.08 8.97
N GLY A 34 5.43 12.50 7.70
CA GLY A 34 4.97 11.73 6.55
C GLY A 34 5.73 10.42 6.36
N ILE A 35 7.05 10.41 6.57
CA ILE A 35 7.87 9.18 6.55
C ILE A 35 7.43 8.24 7.67
N PHE A 36 7.27 8.76 8.89
CA PHE A 36 6.90 7.94 10.04
C PHE A 36 5.51 7.32 9.87
N PHE A 37 4.54 8.11 9.39
CA PHE A 37 3.20 7.64 9.05
C PHE A 37 3.23 6.61 7.91
N GLY A 38 4.01 6.86 6.85
CA GLY A 38 4.15 5.94 5.72
C GLY A 38 4.72 4.58 6.12
N ILE A 39 5.70 4.54 7.03
CA ILE A 39 6.24 3.27 7.57
C ILE A 39 5.17 2.52 8.37
N SER A 40 4.38 3.23 9.19
CA SER A 40 3.31 2.63 9.98
C SER A 40 2.23 1.98 9.11
N VAL A 41 1.79 2.66 8.04
CA VAL A 41 0.76 2.15 7.12
C VAL A 41 1.26 0.95 6.29
N TRP A 42 2.57 0.86 6.04
CA TRP A 42 3.13 -0.25 5.28
C TRP A 42 3.21 -1.55 6.09
N GLN A 43 3.36 -1.47 7.41
CA GLN A 43 3.47 -2.67 8.26
C GLN A 43 2.16 -3.45 8.42
N GLU A 44 1.01 -2.84 8.15
CA GLU A 44 -0.28 -3.50 8.24
C GLU A 44 -0.42 -4.51 7.08
N ARG A 45 -0.09 -5.78 7.37
CA ARG A 45 -0.33 -6.91 6.48
C ARG A 45 -1.74 -7.43 6.73
N VAL A 46 -2.55 -7.48 5.69
CA VAL A 46 -3.84 -8.16 5.73
C VAL A 46 -3.57 -9.67 5.79
N ASP A 47 -4.08 -10.33 6.83
CA ASP A 47 -3.96 -11.78 6.95
C ASP A 47 -4.95 -12.47 6.01
N THR A 48 -4.40 -13.15 5.00
CA THR A 48 -5.20 -13.92 4.05
C THR A 48 -5.52 -15.32 4.54
N ARG A 49 -4.96 -15.77 5.68
CA ARG A 49 -5.19 -17.13 6.20
C ARG A 49 -6.60 -17.28 6.74
N VAL A 50 -7.25 -18.37 6.36
CA VAL A 50 -8.57 -18.74 6.88
C VAL A 50 -8.39 -20.00 7.70
N SER A 51 -8.75 -19.93 8.98
CA SER A 51 -8.67 -21.10 9.86
C SER A 51 -9.90 -22.00 9.65
N ALA A 52 -9.74 -23.31 9.82
CA ALA A 52 -10.85 -24.24 9.66
C ALA A 52 -12.02 -23.96 10.62
N ASN A 53 -11.72 -23.50 11.84
CA ASN A 53 -12.74 -23.19 12.85
C ASN A 53 -13.62 -22.00 12.45
N GLU A 54 -13.06 -21.01 11.75
CA GLU A 54 -13.79 -19.83 11.28
C GLU A 54 -14.91 -20.19 10.28
N ILE A 55 -14.76 -21.27 9.53
CA ILE A 55 -15.76 -21.74 8.55
C ILE A 55 -16.74 -22.73 9.19
N VAL A 56 -16.24 -23.62 10.04
CA VAL A 56 -17.01 -24.75 10.58
C VAL A 56 -17.93 -24.31 11.74
N GLU A 57 -17.52 -23.37 12.59
CA GLU A 57 -18.36 -22.90 13.71
C GLU A 57 -19.65 -22.20 13.27
N PRO A 58 -19.65 -21.28 12.28
CA PRO A 58 -20.88 -20.64 11.80
C PRO A 58 -21.84 -21.64 11.16
N LEU A 59 -21.33 -22.62 10.40
CA LEU A 59 -22.14 -23.68 9.80
C LEU A 59 -22.78 -24.56 10.88
N LYS A 60 -22.02 -24.92 11.91
CA LYS A 60 -22.53 -25.69 13.06
C LYS A 60 -23.67 -24.99 13.80
N GLN A 61 -23.61 -23.66 13.91
CA GLN A 61 -24.67 -22.85 14.54
C GLN A 61 -25.92 -22.76 13.66
N ALA A 62 -25.78 -22.85 12.33
CA ALA A 62 -26.91 -22.88 11.40
C ALA A 62 -27.62 -24.26 11.37
N GLU A 63 -26.96 -25.33 11.83
CA GLU A 63 -27.41 -26.73 11.63
C GLU A 63 -28.14 -27.37 12.84
N GLN A 64 -28.54 -26.62 13.88
CA GLN A 64 -29.32 -27.17 15.01
C GLN A 64 -30.52 -26.29 15.43
N PRO A 65 -31.76 -26.83 15.55
CA PRO A 65 -32.38 -27.92 14.78
C PRO A 65 -33.79 -27.59 14.23
N ALA A 66 -34.14 -28.15 13.07
CA ALA A 66 -35.48 -28.67 12.81
C ALA A 66 -35.37 -30.19 12.66
N ALA A 67 -36.24 -30.91 13.36
CA ALA A 67 -36.24 -32.35 13.50
C ALA A 67 -36.63 -33.09 12.21
N ASP A 68 -36.21 -34.36 12.18
CA ASP A 68 -36.69 -35.48 11.37
C ASP A 68 -36.41 -35.47 9.86
N GLN A 69 -35.50 -36.34 9.43
CA GLN A 69 -35.89 -37.57 8.73
C GLN A 69 -34.72 -38.54 8.53
N ASP A 70 -34.93 -39.77 9.01
CA ASP A 70 -34.29 -40.99 8.55
C ASP A 70 -34.51 -41.20 7.04
N GLU A 71 -33.47 -41.55 6.30
CA GLU A 71 -33.45 -42.77 5.45
C GLU A 71 -32.04 -42.99 4.86
N ALA A 72 -31.51 -44.20 5.05
CA ALA A 72 -30.27 -44.70 4.46
C ALA A 72 -30.56 -45.35 3.07
N PRO A 73 -29.61 -46.08 2.49
CA PRO A 73 -28.56 -45.65 1.57
C PRO A 73 -28.87 -46.06 0.11
N LYS A 74 -28.35 -45.36 -0.91
CA LYS A 74 -28.40 -45.85 -2.30
C LYS A 74 -27.09 -45.68 -3.07
N ASP A 75 -26.60 -46.87 -3.43
CA ASP A 75 -25.91 -47.26 -4.65
C ASP A 75 -24.50 -46.75 -4.92
N ALA A 76 -23.57 -47.66 -4.60
CA ALA A 76 -22.28 -47.79 -5.24
C ALA A 76 -22.44 -48.00 -6.75
N GLN A 77 -21.83 -47.12 -7.54
CA GLN A 77 -21.57 -47.36 -8.96
C GLN A 77 -20.07 -47.20 -9.22
N GLN A 78 -19.39 -48.33 -9.38
CA GLN A 78 -18.05 -48.44 -9.97
C GLN A 78 -18.16 -48.41 -11.52
N PRO A 79 -17.05 -48.46 -12.28
CA PRO A 79 -16.11 -47.39 -12.55
C PRO A 79 -16.07 -47.09 -14.08
N ALA A 80 -16.03 -45.82 -14.48
CA ALA A 80 -15.71 -45.49 -15.87
C ALA A 80 -14.19 -45.36 -16.06
N GLU A 81 -13.69 -46.07 -17.07
CA GLU A 81 -12.28 -46.25 -17.42
C GLU A 81 -11.46 -44.95 -17.62
N PRO A 82 -10.11 -45.04 -17.45
CA PRO A 82 -9.23 -43.89 -17.33
C PRO A 82 -8.81 -43.36 -18.70
N GLY A 83 -9.57 -42.41 -19.22
CA GLY A 83 -9.00 -41.42 -20.13
C GLY A 83 -8.05 -40.54 -19.32
N ALA A 84 -6.75 -40.60 -19.61
CA ALA A 84 -5.71 -39.76 -19.00
C ALA A 84 -5.89 -38.27 -19.32
N GLN A 85 -7.01 -37.68 -18.91
CA GLN A 85 -7.13 -36.24 -18.74
C GLN A 85 -6.27 -35.92 -17.53
N LYS A 86 -5.12 -35.31 -17.78
CA LYS A 86 -4.28 -34.70 -16.74
C LYS A 86 -5.23 -33.94 -15.82
N SER A 87 -5.33 -34.37 -14.56
CA SER A 87 -6.16 -33.71 -13.56
C SER A 87 -5.93 -32.20 -13.66
N PRO A 88 -6.99 -31.36 -13.65
CA PRO A 88 -6.84 -29.91 -13.78
C PRO A 88 -5.96 -29.30 -12.66
N LEU A 89 -5.70 -30.06 -11.60
CA LEU A 89 -4.81 -29.73 -10.49
C LEU A 89 -3.45 -30.42 -10.58
N ALA A 90 -3.05 -30.90 -11.77
CA ALA A 90 -1.73 -31.49 -11.99
C ALA A 90 -0.61 -30.50 -11.61
N GLY A 91 0.31 -30.94 -10.75
CA GLY A 91 1.40 -30.13 -10.24
C GLY A 91 1.20 -29.58 -8.82
N PHE A 92 0.03 -29.81 -8.20
CA PHE A 92 -0.24 -29.45 -6.81
C PHE A 92 -0.24 -30.69 -5.91
N LYS A 93 0.19 -30.53 -4.66
CA LYS A 93 0.06 -31.57 -3.65
C LYS A 93 -1.35 -31.50 -3.08
N ILE A 94 -2.19 -32.48 -3.42
CA ILE A 94 -3.59 -32.52 -2.97
C ILE A 94 -3.68 -33.20 -1.60
N PRO A 95 -4.21 -32.52 -0.56
CA PRO A 95 -4.45 -33.13 0.74
C PRO A 95 -5.39 -34.33 0.65
N PHE A 96 -5.14 -35.36 1.46
CA PHE A 96 -5.88 -36.63 1.39
C PHE A 96 -7.40 -36.46 1.57
N SER A 97 -7.81 -35.63 2.53
CA SER A 97 -9.22 -35.29 2.80
C SER A 97 -9.94 -34.71 1.58
N LEU A 98 -9.22 -33.99 0.73
CA LEU A 98 -9.78 -33.28 -0.42
C LEU A 98 -9.94 -34.17 -1.65
N GLN A 99 -9.21 -35.30 -1.72
CA GLN A 99 -9.16 -36.15 -2.92
C GLN A 99 -10.55 -36.66 -3.34
N LYS A 100 -11.38 -37.06 -2.38
CA LYS A 100 -12.73 -37.58 -2.64
C LYS A 100 -13.73 -36.54 -3.15
N TYR A 101 -13.42 -35.25 -3.03
CA TYR A 101 -14.29 -34.15 -3.47
C TYR A 101 -13.78 -33.48 -4.75
N LEU A 102 -12.59 -33.87 -5.23
CA LEU A 102 -11.90 -33.28 -6.39
C LEU A 102 -12.09 -34.07 -7.68
N GLU A 103 -13.21 -34.75 -7.83
CA GLU A 103 -13.53 -35.47 -9.05
C GLU A 103 -14.39 -34.61 -9.99
N GLY A 104 -14.19 -34.79 -11.30
CA GLY A 104 -15.00 -34.14 -12.35
C GLY A 104 -14.97 -32.61 -12.33
N ASP A 105 -16.16 -32.01 -12.30
CA ASP A 105 -16.36 -30.56 -12.43
C ASP A 105 -15.86 -29.77 -11.22
N ASN A 106 -15.86 -30.37 -10.03
CA ASN A 106 -15.38 -29.72 -8.80
C ASN A 106 -13.90 -29.36 -8.89
N ALA A 107 -13.10 -30.23 -9.51
CA ALA A 107 -11.68 -29.97 -9.75
C ALA A 107 -11.46 -28.77 -10.68
N ARG A 108 -12.35 -28.58 -11.66
CA ARG A 108 -12.30 -27.44 -12.60
C ARG A 108 -12.70 -26.15 -11.91
N ILE A 109 -13.72 -26.18 -11.05
CA ILE A 109 -14.15 -25.03 -10.25
C ILE A 109 -13.00 -24.57 -9.34
N ILE A 110 -12.41 -25.48 -8.58
CA ILE A 110 -11.29 -25.16 -7.68
C ILE A 110 -10.08 -24.68 -8.48
N ARG A 111 -9.81 -25.26 -9.66
CA ARG A 111 -8.75 -24.76 -10.54
C ARG A 111 -8.97 -23.31 -10.97
N LYS A 112 -10.21 -22.97 -11.38
CA LYS A 112 -10.56 -21.60 -11.76
C LYS A 112 -10.36 -20.63 -10.58
N HIS A 113 -10.72 -21.04 -9.37
CA HIS A 113 -10.46 -20.25 -8.16
C HIS A 113 -8.96 -20.07 -7.91
N LEU A 114 -8.13 -21.11 -8.09
CA LEU A 114 -6.68 -21.01 -7.94
C LEU A 114 -6.03 -20.08 -8.98
N ASP A 115 -6.61 -19.95 -10.16
CA ASP A 115 -6.10 -19.03 -11.20
C ASP A 115 -6.25 -17.56 -10.77
N GLU A 116 -7.24 -17.23 -9.92
CA GLU A 116 -7.42 -15.91 -9.29
C GLU A 116 -6.43 -15.64 -8.16
N ILE A 117 -5.72 -16.67 -7.69
CA ILE A 117 -4.82 -16.61 -6.52
C ILE A 117 -3.35 -16.49 -6.96
N PRO A 118 -2.53 -15.65 -6.27
CA PRO A 118 -1.10 -15.56 -6.53
C PRO A 118 -0.41 -16.92 -6.45
N ALA A 119 0.53 -17.20 -7.36
CA ALA A 119 1.17 -18.51 -7.47
C ALA A 119 1.80 -19.02 -6.16
N ALA A 120 2.34 -18.11 -5.33
CA ALA A 120 2.93 -18.42 -4.03
C ALA A 120 1.91 -18.96 -3.00
N ASP A 121 0.63 -18.58 -3.13
CA ASP A 121 -0.40 -18.89 -2.15
C ASP A 121 -1.28 -20.09 -2.56
N ARG A 122 -1.11 -20.62 -3.78
CA ARG A 122 -1.96 -21.69 -4.32
C ARG A 122 -1.85 -23.01 -3.55
N GLN A 123 -0.63 -23.38 -3.11
CA GLN A 123 -0.45 -24.58 -2.30
C GLN A 123 -0.99 -24.40 -0.87
N PRO A 124 -0.68 -23.30 -0.15
CA PRO A 124 -1.34 -22.97 1.12
C PRO A 124 -2.87 -22.98 1.04
N TYR A 125 -3.44 -22.45 -0.04
CA TYR A 125 -4.89 -22.48 -0.26
C TYR A 125 -5.46 -23.90 -0.27
N LEU A 126 -4.82 -24.82 -0.99
CA LEU A 126 -5.23 -26.22 -1.05
C LEU A 126 -5.06 -26.92 0.30
N ASP A 127 -3.97 -26.63 1.01
CA ASP A 127 -3.71 -27.19 2.34
C ASP A 127 -4.78 -26.74 3.35
N GLU A 128 -5.13 -25.44 3.35
CA GLU A 128 -6.20 -24.87 4.19
C GLU A 128 -7.58 -25.43 3.82
N LEU A 129 -7.88 -25.56 2.53
CA LEU A 129 -9.13 -26.19 2.06
C LEU A 129 -9.22 -27.65 2.53
N GLY A 130 -8.12 -28.40 2.46
CA GLY A 130 -8.06 -29.77 2.99
C GLY A 130 -8.30 -29.84 4.50
N ALA A 131 -7.84 -28.83 5.25
CA ALA A 131 -8.11 -28.72 6.69
C ALA A 131 -9.59 -28.40 6.98
N VAL A 132 -10.22 -27.49 6.21
CA VAL A 132 -11.66 -27.18 6.32
C VAL A 132 -12.50 -28.43 6.07
N VAL A 133 -12.20 -29.18 5.01
CA VAL A 133 -12.89 -30.44 4.71
C VAL A 133 -12.74 -31.46 5.84
N SER A 134 -11.52 -31.62 6.37
CA SER A 134 -11.26 -32.55 7.48
C SER A 134 -12.04 -32.16 8.74
N ALA A 135 -12.13 -30.85 9.03
CA ALA A 135 -12.85 -30.33 10.18
C ALA A 135 -14.38 -30.45 10.01
N ALA A 136 -14.91 -30.20 8.82
CA ALA A 136 -16.33 -30.39 8.51
C ALA A 136 -16.75 -31.85 8.67
N GLU A 137 -15.93 -32.79 8.17
CA GLU A 137 -16.18 -34.23 8.35
C GLU A 137 -16.14 -34.64 9.81
N ALA A 138 -15.13 -34.19 10.57
CA ALA A 138 -15.02 -34.47 12.00
C ALA A 138 -16.21 -33.91 12.78
N ALA A 139 -16.75 -32.77 12.35
CA ALA A 139 -17.93 -32.13 12.92
C ALA A 139 -19.27 -32.71 12.42
N LYS A 140 -19.25 -33.64 11.46
CA LYS A 140 -20.42 -34.21 10.78
C LYS A 140 -21.30 -33.16 10.07
N ILE A 141 -20.68 -32.11 9.55
CA ILE A 141 -21.32 -31.04 8.77
C ILE A 141 -21.20 -31.37 7.29
N GLU A 142 -22.17 -30.92 6.48
CA GLU A 142 -22.08 -31.04 5.04
C GLU A 142 -20.80 -30.37 4.47
N VAL A 143 -20.01 -31.16 3.75
CA VAL A 143 -18.69 -30.71 3.28
C VAL A 143 -18.78 -29.72 2.11
N PHE A 144 -19.76 -29.88 1.21
CA PHE A 144 -19.91 -28.97 0.06
C PHE A 144 -20.22 -27.52 0.46
N PRO A 145 -21.16 -27.25 1.41
CA PRO A 145 -21.34 -25.93 2.00
C PRO A 145 -20.05 -25.38 2.63
N ALA A 146 -19.29 -26.19 3.35
CA ALA A 146 -18.02 -25.75 3.96
C ALA A 146 -16.96 -25.37 2.91
N ILE A 147 -16.86 -26.13 1.82
CA ILE A 147 -15.98 -25.80 0.69
C ILE A 147 -16.41 -24.47 0.05
N ASN A 148 -17.70 -24.30 -0.24
CA ASN A 148 -18.22 -23.06 -0.85
C ASN A 148 -17.99 -21.84 0.04
N ALA A 149 -18.28 -21.96 1.34
CA ALA A 149 -18.04 -20.91 2.32
C ALA A 149 -16.55 -20.52 2.38
N PHE A 150 -15.65 -21.50 2.43
CA PHE A 150 -14.21 -21.22 2.38
C PHE A 150 -13.80 -20.49 1.10
N MET A 151 -14.29 -20.94 -0.07
CA MET A 151 -13.96 -20.31 -1.34
C MET A 151 -14.44 -18.86 -1.42
N GLU A 152 -15.63 -18.59 -0.89
CA GLU A 152 -16.21 -17.26 -0.79
C GLU A 152 -15.41 -16.35 0.14
N THR A 153 -15.16 -16.78 1.39
CA THR A 153 -14.37 -16.03 2.37
C THR A 153 -12.97 -15.71 1.85
N LYS A 154 -12.29 -16.67 1.21
CA LYS A 154 -10.98 -16.42 0.61
C LYS A 154 -11.04 -15.40 -0.51
N ARG A 155 -12.05 -15.48 -1.38
CA ARG A 155 -12.22 -14.51 -2.48
C ARG A 155 -12.42 -13.10 -1.92
N GLU A 156 -13.23 -12.94 -0.88
CA GLU A 156 -13.42 -11.65 -0.22
C GLU A 156 -12.13 -11.10 0.36
N ARG A 157 -11.37 -11.91 1.11
CA ARG A 157 -10.08 -11.47 1.66
C ARG A 157 -9.07 -11.06 0.59
N TYR A 158 -9.00 -11.78 -0.54
CA TYR A 158 -8.14 -11.37 -1.65
C TYR A 158 -8.62 -10.10 -2.34
N LYS A 159 -9.93 -9.86 -2.43
CA LYS A 159 -10.46 -8.57 -2.90
C LYS A 159 -10.09 -7.44 -1.95
N ASP A 160 -10.21 -7.66 -0.64
CA ASP A 160 -9.86 -6.64 0.35
C ASP A 160 -8.37 -6.30 0.31
N VAL A 161 -7.50 -7.31 0.17
CA VAL A 161 -6.06 -7.11 -0.07
C VAL A 161 -5.83 -6.25 -1.31
N ALA A 162 -6.53 -6.54 -2.42
CA ALA A 162 -6.38 -5.78 -3.66
C ALA A 162 -6.88 -4.33 -3.53
N VAL A 163 -8.00 -4.11 -2.85
CA VAL A 163 -8.54 -2.78 -2.56
C VAL A 163 -7.59 -2.00 -1.66
N GLN A 164 -7.09 -2.60 -0.59
CA GLN A 164 -6.12 -1.95 0.29
C GLN A 164 -4.81 -1.65 -0.43
N ALA A 165 -4.32 -2.56 -1.29
CA ALA A 165 -3.15 -2.30 -2.11
C ALA A 165 -3.36 -1.10 -3.05
N ALA A 166 -4.54 -0.99 -3.66
CA ALA A 166 -4.89 0.15 -4.51
C ALA A 166 -4.94 1.46 -3.70
N GLN A 167 -5.58 1.46 -2.54
CA GLN A 167 -5.63 2.62 -1.63
C GLN A 167 -4.24 3.03 -1.15
N LYS A 168 -3.37 2.08 -0.81
CA LYS A 168 -1.98 2.35 -0.42
C LYS A 168 -1.20 2.98 -1.58
N MET A 169 -1.40 2.51 -2.81
CA MET A 169 -0.78 3.11 -4.01
C MET A 169 -1.28 4.52 -4.29
N GLU A 170 -2.58 4.78 -4.12
CA GLU A 170 -3.14 6.12 -4.27
C GLU A 170 -2.59 7.09 -3.22
N THR A 171 -2.60 6.66 -1.95
CA THR A 171 -2.02 7.42 -0.84
C THR A 171 -0.54 7.73 -1.09
N LEU A 172 0.23 6.74 -1.58
CA LEU A 172 1.63 6.91 -1.89
C LEU A 172 1.86 7.92 -3.02
N LYS A 173 1.00 7.96 -4.05
CA LYS A 173 1.07 9.00 -5.10
C LYS A 173 0.82 10.39 -4.54
N ILE A 174 -0.17 10.54 -3.65
CA ILE A 174 -0.48 11.82 -3.01
C ILE A 174 0.70 12.28 -2.15
N VAL A 175 1.24 11.40 -1.30
CA VAL A 175 2.38 11.70 -0.42
C VAL A 175 3.63 12.02 -1.24
N ALA A 176 3.91 11.26 -2.30
CA ALA A 176 5.03 11.51 -3.19
C ALA A 176 4.89 12.87 -3.91
N GLY A 177 3.70 13.19 -4.42
CA GLY A 177 3.41 14.47 -5.06
C GLY A 177 3.53 15.66 -4.10
N ALA A 178 3.02 15.53 -2.88
CA ALA A 178 3.15 16.54 -1.84
C ALA A 178 4.63 16.75 -1.43
N THR A 179 5.39 15.65 -1.31
CA THR A 179 6.81 15.70 -0.96
C THR A 179 7.62 16.36 -2.09
N ALA A 180 7.40 15.96 -3.34
CA ALA A 180 8.11 16.53 -4.49
C ALA A 180 7.82 18.02 -4.68
N SER A 181 6.55 18.42 -4.57
CA SER A 181 6.15 19.83 -4.72
C SER A 181 6.74 20.71 -3.62
N GLY A 182 6.76 20.23 -2.38
CA GLY A 182 7.37 21.02 -1.32
C GLY A 182 8.91 20.99 -1.32
N LEU A 183 9.55 19.90 -1.78
CA LEU A 183 11.00 19.92 -2.05
C LEU A 183 11.35 20.95 -3.13
N LEU A 184 10.53 21.07 -4.17
CA LEU A 184 10.67 22.11 -5.19
C LEU A 184 10.55 23.52 -4.57
N LEU A 185 9.55 23.74 -3.70
CA LEU A 185 9.41 25.03 -3.00
C LEU A 185 10.61 25.34 -2.11
N VAL A 186 11.11 24.36 -1.36
CA VAL A 186 12.33 24.52 -0.55
C VAL A 186 13.53 24.86 -1.43
N ALA A 187 13.67 24.22 -2.59
CA ALA A 187 14.74 24.53 -3.55
C ALA A 187 14.61 25.96 -4.09
N LEU A 188 13.40 26.41 -4.43
CA LEU A 188 13.15 27.78 -4.89
C LEU A 188 13.45 28.83 -3.80
N PHE A 189 12.99 28.62 -2.56
CA PHE A 189 13.31 29.52 -1.45
C PHE A 189 14.81 29.53 -1.14
N SER A 190 15.45 28.36 -1.19
CA SER A 190 16.90 28.26 -1.00
C SER A 190 17.65 29.02 -2.09
N LEU A 191 17.22 28.92 -3.35
CA LEU A 191 17.78 29.68 -4.47
C LEU A 191 17.62 31.18 -4.24
N VAL A 192 16.44 31.64 -3.85
CA VAL A 192 16.20 33.06 -3.53
C VAL A 192 17.15 33.53 -2.42
N LEU A 193 17.28 32.76 -1.32
CA LEU A 193 18.19 33.10 -0.23
C LEU A 193 19.65 33.18 -0.68
N VAL A 194 20.10 32.28 -1.57
CA VAL A 194 21.45 32.31 -2.13
C VAL A 194 21.66 33.54 -3.01
N LEU A 195 20.73 33.85 -3.91
CA LEU A 195 20.81 35.04 -4.77
C LEU A 195 20.86 36.32 -3.94
N LEU A 196 20.02 36.40 -2.90
CA LEU A 196 19.99 37.51 -1.96
C LEU A 196 21.30 37.62 -1.16
N ALA A 197 21.91 36.51 -0.78
CA ALA A 197 23.22 36.51 -0.11
C ALA A 197 24.32 37.04 -1.04
N ILE A 198 24.32 36.61 -2.31
CA ILE A 198 25.28 37.09 -3.33
C ILE A 198 25.10 38.59 -3.56
N GLU A 199 23.86 39.07 -3.73
CA GLU A 199 23.59 40.49 -3.92
C GLU A 199 24.11 41.32 -2.73
N ARG A 200 23.84 40.85 -1.50
CA ARG A 200 24.31 41.54 -0.29
C ARG A 200 25.84 41.59 -0.21
N ASN A 201 26.53 40.49 -0.55
CA ASN A 201 27.98 40.41 -0.42
C ASN A 201 28.72 41.20 -1.53
N THR A 202 28.08 41.38 -2.69
CA THR A 202 28.68 42.07 -3.85
C THR A 202 28.33 43.55 -3.96
N ARG A 203 27.26 44.03 -3.30
CA ARG A 203 26.94 45.47 -3.18
C ARG A 203 28.08 46.36 -2.67
N PRO A 204 28.80 46.02 -1.57
CA PRO A 204 29.86 46.90 -1.05
C PRO A 204 31.03 47.03 -2.02
N MET A 205 31.38 45.98 -2.77
CA MET A 205 32.41 46.05 -3.82
C MET A 205 32.01 46.99 -4.97
N ARG A 206 30.75 46.96 -5.41
CA ARG A 206 30.26 47.92 -6.43
C ARG A 206 30.26 49.36 -5.93
N GLN A 207 29.90 49.58 -4.67
CA GLN A 207 29.90 50.91 -4.06
C GLN A 207 31.33 51.44 -3.86
N ALA A 208 32.28 50.58 -3.47
CA ALA A 208 33.70 50.93 -3.35
C ALA A 208 34.31 51.29 -4.71
N GLY A 209 34.05 50.50 -5.76
CA GLY A 209 34.52 50.80 -7.11
C GLY A 209 33.92 52.08 -7.70
N ALA A 210 32.65 52.38 -7.39
CA ALA A 210 32.01 53.63 -7.81
C ALA A 210 32.61 54.85 -7.10
N ARG A 211 32.89 54.77 -5.79
CA ARG A 211 33.55 55.86 -5.04
C ARG A 211 34.97 56.13 -5.51
N ALA A 212 35.77 55.08 -5.72
CA ALA A 212 37.14 55.21 -6.21
C ALA A 212 37.22 55.90 -7.59
N ARG A 213 36.26 55.64 -8.49
CA ARG A 213 36.15 56.33 -9.79
C ARG A 213 35.79 57.82 -9.66
N VAL A 214 34.96 58.17 -8.69
CA VAL A 214 34.56 59.57 -8.47
C VAL A 214 35.72 60.37 -7.87
N GLU A 215 36.50 59.77 -6.95
CA GLU A 215 37.70 60.40 -6.38
C GLU A 215 38.79 60.63 -7.45
N THR A 216 39.11 59.62 -8.26
CA THR A 216 40.09 59.79 -9.36
C THR A 216 39.65 60.79 -10.44
N ALA A 217 38.35 60.88 -10.74
CA ALA A 217 37.84 61.90 -11.67
C ALA A 217 37.88 63.32 -11.07
N GLY A 218 37.71 63.45 -9.75
CA GLY A 218 37.84 64.73 -9.04
C GLY A 218 39.28 65.25 -8.99
N GLU A 219 40.24 64.35 -8.77
CA GLU A 219 41.68 64.70 -8.75
C GLU A 219 42.20 65.14 -10.12
N MET A 220 41.76 64.51 -11.22
CA MET A 220 42.14 64.93 -12.58
C MET A 220 41.52 66.26 -13.02
N SER A 221 40.47 66.74 -12.36
CA SER A 221 39.86 68.05 -12.67
C SER A 221 40.50 69.21 -11.91
N GLN A 222 41.39 68.94 -10.94
CA GLN A 222 42.09 69.97 -10.15
C GLN A 222 43.56 70.14 -10.56
N ALA A 223 44.06 69.31 -11.47
CA ALA A 223 45.39 69.43 -12.09
C ALA A 223 45.28 70.14 -13.45
#